data_AF-A0AAV0PAZ4-F1
#
_entry.id   AF-A0AAV0PAZ4-F1
#
_cell.length_a   1.000
_cell.length_b   1.000
_cell.length_c   1.000
_cell.angle_alpha   90.00
_cell.angle_beta   90.00
_cell.angle_gamma   90.00
#
_symmetry.space_group_name_H-M   'P 1'
#
loop_
_entity.id
_entity.type
_entity.pdbx_description
1 polymer ?
#
loop_
_entity_poly.entity_id
_entity_poly.type
_entity_poly.pdbx_seq_one_letter_code
_entity_poly.pdbx_strand_id
1 'polypeptide(L)'
;MEVRFLLLVWLLLGHVASSNPVSVRSAERQSTNPFPSSFLFGTASSSYQFEGAYLSDGKGLNNWDVFTHTPGNIADGTTGDIAVDHYNRYLEDLDLMSYLGVNSYRFSISWARILPKGRFGVVNQAGIDHYNNLINGLLQRGIQPFVTLVHYVIPQELEDRYRAWLSPQIQEDFRYYAQVCFRSFGDRVKHWVTFNEPNVAAIRSYRSGISPPSRCSGSFGNCSHGDSETEPFIAAHNMILSHAAAVNLYRTKYQVTNYVQPILLERWHEITRRGYPTESEPIRCAERTRRQHWASSECPVVRTHQRFHRRSVGS
;
A
#
# COMPACT_ATOMS: atom_id res chain seq x y z
N MET A 1 -91.42 25.42 5.08
CA MET A 1 -90.15 25.83 4.44
C MET A 1 -88.95 25.69 5.39
N GLU A 2 -89.11 24.92 6.47
CA GLU A 2 -88.14 23.88 6.78
C GLU A 2 -88.27 22.73 5.77
N VAL A 3 -87.28 21.83 5.74
CA VAL A 3 -87.15 20.69 4.81
C VAL A 3 -86.65 21.06 3.42
N ARG A 4 -85.39 21.52 3.32
CA ARG A 4 -84.59 21.35 2.08
C ARG A 4 -83.08 21.55 2.19
N PHE A 5 -82.54 21.93 3.36
CA PHE A 5 -81.10 22.12 3.52
C PHE A 5 -80.36 21.01 4.29
N LEU A 6 -81.07 20.06 4.89
CA LEU A 6 -80.47 18.96 5.66
C LEU A 6 -80.20 17.67 4.85
N LEU A 7 -80.60 17.60 3.58
CA LEU A 7 -80.43 16.42 2.73
C LEU A 7 -79.19 16.47 1.82
N LEU A 8 -78.49 17.61 1.73
CA LEU A 8 -77.25 17.72 0.95
C LEU A 8 -75.97 17.46 1.76
N VAL A 9 -76.07 17.38 3.10
CA VAL A 9 -74.92 17.06 3.96
C VAL A 9 -74.73 15.54 4.14
N TRP A 10 -75.74 14.73 3.84
CA TRP A 10 -75.67 13.27 3.96
C TRP A 10 -75.27 12.52 2.67
N LEU A 11 -75.13 13.21 1.53
CA LEU A 11 -74.70 12.62 0.26
C LEU A 11 -73.24 12.92 -0.14
N LEU A 12 -72.49 13.60 0.74
CA LEU A 12 -71.02 13.74 0.63
C LEU A 12 -70.26 12.97 1.73
N LEU A 13 -70.95 12.07 2.45
CA LEU A 13 -70.37 11.20 3.50
C LEU A 13 -70.23 9.73 3.07
N GLY A 14 -70.35 9.45 1.78
CA GLY A 14 -70.12 8.12 1.23
C GLY A 14 -68.99 8.16 0.22
N HIS A 15 -67.74 8.15 0.69
CA HIS A 15 -66.56 7.50 0.08
C HIS A 15 -65.33 7.82 0.96
N VAL A 16 -65.41 7.45 2.24
CA VAL A 16 -64.18 7.18 2.99
C VAL A 16 -63.70 5.83 2.49
N ALA A 17 -62.94 5.84 1.40
CA ALA A 17 -62.10 4.71 1.05
C ALA A 17 -61.23 4.43 2.27
N SER A 18 -61.27 3.20 2.78
CA SER A 18 -60.41 2.76 3.88
C SER A 18 -58.97 2.82 3.39
N SER A 19 -58.31 3.97 3.55
CA SER A 19 -56.87 3.99 3.61
C SER A 19 -56.50 3.33 4.93
N ASN A 20 -56.22 2.02 4.87
CA ASN A 20 -55.47 1.37 5.94
C ASN A 20 -54.30 2.30 6.29
N PRO A 21 -54.11 2.70 7.56
CA PRO A 21 -52.88 3.35 7.91
C PRO A 21 -51.79 2.34 7.57
N VAL A 22 -51.05 2.60 6.50
CA VAL A 22 -49.79 1.92 6.27
C VAL A 22 -48.98 2.32 7.48
N SER A 23 -48.94 1.42 8.47
CA SER A 23 -47.91 1.43 9.47
C SER A 23 -46.63 1.46 8.67
N VAL A 24 -46.01 2.65 8.61
CA VAL A 24 -44.60 2.76 8.36
C VAL A 24 -44.01 2.07 9.58
N ARG A 25 -43.91 0.73 9.49
CA ARG A 25 -42.92 0.00 10.24
C ARG A 25 -41.65 0.71 9.82
N SER A 26 -41.13 1.55 10.72
CA SER A 26 -39.72 1.81 10.76
C SER A 26 -39.11 0.43 10.70
N ALA A 27 -38.69 0.02 9.50
CA ALA A 27 -37.67 -0.98 9.38
C ALA A 27 -36.52 -0.31 10.12
N GLU A 28 -36.43 -0.59 11.43
CA GLU A 28 -35.13 -0.71 12.07
C GLU A 28 -34.37 -1.62 11.13
N ARG A 29 -33.65 -0.99 10.21
CA ARG A 29 -32.66 -1.66 9.41
C ARG A 29 -31.67 -2.05 10.47
N GLN A 30 -31.86 -3.24 11.01
CA GLN A 30 -30.92 -3.89 11.89
C GLN A 30 -29.70 -4.06 11.00
N SER A 31 -28.86 -3.02 10.96
CA SER A 31 -27.57 -3.09 10.32
C SER A 31 -26.76 -3.94 11.28
N THR A 32 -26.98 -5.24 11.23
CA THR A 32 -26.01 -6.21 11.70
C THR A 32 -24.84 -6.05 10.76
N ASN A 33 -23.98 -5.06 11.06
CA ASN A 33 -22.73 -4.88 10.34
C ASN A 33 -22.06 -6.26 10.31
N PRO A 34 -21.87 -6.89 9.13
CA PRO A 34 -21.41 -8.28 9.06
C PRO A 34 -19.95 -8.41 9.51
N PHE A 35 -19.27 -7.28 9.73
CA PHE A 35 -17.90 -7.21 10.18
C PHE A 35 -17.82 -7.09 11.71
N PRO A 36 -16.79 -7.69 12.34
CA PRO A 36 -16.49 -7.43 13.75
C PRO A 36 -16.38 -5.94 14.03
N SER A 37 -16.72 -5.51 15.25
CA SER A 37 -16.57 -4.10 15.67
C SER A 37 -15.12 -3.61 15.60
N SER A 38 -14.14 -4.53 15.64
CA SER A 38 -12.71 -4.26 15.48
C SER A 38 -12.24 -4.26 14.02
N PHE A 39 -13.13 -4.42 13.05
CA PHE A 39 -12.75 -4.45 11.64
C PHE A 39 -12.28 -3.08 11.16
N LEU A 40 -11.19 -3.07 10.39
CA LEU A 40 -10.59 -1.85 9.88
C LEU A 40 -11.00 -1.61 8.43
N PHE A 41 -11.68 -0.48 8.19
CA PHE A 41 -11.95 0.05 6.86
C PHE A 41 -11.02 1.24 6.63
N GLY A 42 -10.35 1.28 5.48
CA GLY A 42 -9.31 2.27 5.25
C GLY A 42 -9.11 2.63 3.80
N THR A 43 -8.34 3.69 3.60
CA THR A 43 -7.82 4.14 2.31
C THR A 43 -6.32 3.85 2.23
N ALA A 44 -5.74 3.94 1.03
CA ALA A 44 -4.32 3.68 0.82
C ALA A 44 -3.69 4.69 -0.14
N SER A 45 -2.42 5.03 0.10
CA SER A 45 -1.58 5.89 -0.73
C SER A 45 -0.14 5.36 -0.83
N SER A 46 0.66 6.02 -1.66
CA SER A 46 2.12 5.86 -1.69
C SER A 46 2.79 7.23 -1.82
N SER A 47 4.00 7.34 -1.29
CA SER A 47 4.71 8.62 -1.14
C SER A 47 4.90 9.33 -2.47
N TYR A 48 5.46 8.66 -3.49
CA TYR A 48 5.71 9.29 -4.78
C TYR A 48 4.42 9.66 -5.54
N GLN A 49 3.36 8.87 -5.37
CA GLN A 49 2.08 9.13 -6.05
C GLN A 49 1.26 10.23 -5.38
N PHE A 50 1.57 10.61 -4.13
CA PHE A 50 0.73 11.53 -3.35
C PHE A 50 1.47 12.78 -2.84
N GLU A 51 2.69 12.62 -2.30
CA GLU A 51 3.34 13.68 -1.52
C GLU A 51 3.69 14.92 -2.35
N GLY A 52 4.36 14.74 -3.49
CA GLY A 52 5.06 15.84 -4.14
C GLY A 52 6.23 16.36 -3.29
N ALA A 53 6.48 17.68 -3.36
CA ALA A 53 7.55 18.36 -2.65
C ALA A 53 8.91 17.65 -2.83
N TYR A 54 9.22 17.28 -4.08
CA TYR A 54 10.26 16.31 -4.39
C TYR A 54 11.68 16.81 -4.08
N LEU A 55 11.92 18.12 -3.99
CA LEU A 55 13.18 18.75 -3.60
C LEU A 55 13.09 19.59 -2.32
N SER A 56 11.94 19.58 -1.64
CA SER A 56 11.73 20.39 -0.44
C SER A 56 12.41 19.76 0.78
N ASP A 57 12.81 20.63 1.71
CA ASP A 57 13.22 20.28 3.08
C ASP A 57 14.28 19.17 3.14
N GLY A 58 15.27 19.23 2.25
CA GLY A 58 16.42 18.33 2.26
C GLY A 58 16.13 16.90 1.75
N LYS A 59 14.96 16.64 1.15
CA LYS A 59 14.71 15.37 0.45
C LYS A 59 15.73 15.16 -0.68
N GLY A 60 16.30 13.96 -0.76
CA GLY A 60 17.11 13.53 -1.89
C GLY A 60 16.28 13.06 -3.09
N LEU A 61 16.92 12.99 -4.26
CA LEU A 61 16.31 12.36 -5.43
C LEU A 61 16.09 10.87 -5.18
N ASN A 62 14.96 10.36 -5.66
CA ASN A 62 14.65 8.95 -5.73
C ASN A 62 14.66 8.46 -7.19
N ASN A 63 14.66 7.14 -7.37
CA ASN A 63 14.67 6.49 -8.69
C ASN A 63 13.50 6.89 -9.60
N TRP A 64 12.33 7.19 -9.03
CA TRP A 64 11.19 7.68 -9.79
C TRP A 64 11.34 9.15 -10.19
N ASP A 65 11.92 10.01 -9.35
CA ASP A 65 12.21 11.40 -9.70
C ASP A 65 13.06 11.40 -11.00
N VAL A 66 14.17 10.66 -11.04
CA VAL A 66 15.03 10.60 -12.24
C VAL A 66 14.32 10.00 -13.45
N PHE A 67 13.56 8.93 -13.25
CA PHE A 67 12.89 8.23 -14.34
C PHE A 67 11.83 9.08 -15.03
N THR A 68 10.99 9.80 -14.28
CA THR A 68 9.92 10.63 -14.88
C THR A 68 10.46 11.89 -15.55
N HIS A 69 11.61 12.40 -15.10
CA HIS A 69 12.28 13.54 -15.74
C HIS A 69 13.00 13.17 -17.05
N THR A 70 13.08 11.89 -17.40
CA THR A 70 13.62 11.45 -18.69
C THR A 70 12.51 11.45 -19.75
N PRO A 71 12.65 12.20 -20.85
CA PRO A 71 11.62 12.28 -21.89
C PRO A 71 11.23 10.91 -22.46
N GLY A 72 9.93 10.69 -22.63
CA GLY A 72 9.39 9.46 -23.22
C GLY A 72 9.15 8.30 -22.25
N ASN A 73 9.60 8.40 -20.99
CA ASN A 73 9.37 7.36 -19.98
C ASN A 73 7.94 7.35 -19.43
N ILE A 74 7.26 8.50 -19.44
CA ILE A 74 5.86 8.66 -19.03
C ILE A 74 5.04 9.10 -20.25
N ALA A 75 3.92 8.43 -20.48
CA ALA A 75 3.12 8.57 -21.70
C ALA A 75 2.63 10.01 -21.96
N ASP A 76 2.28 10.74 -20.91
CA ASP A 76 1.84 12.14 -20.95
C ASP A 76 2.93 13.13 -20.49
N GLY A 77 4.15 12.63 -20.22
CA GLY A 77 5.28 13.43 -19.76
C GLY A 77 5.12 14.02 -18.35
N THR A 78 4.12 13.60 -17.57
CA THR A 78 3.92 14.09 -16.21
C THR A 78 4.95 13.52 -15.22
N THR A 79 5.13 14.21 -14.09
CA THR A 79 6.04 13.82 -13.01
C THR A 79 5.33 13.77 -11.66
N GLY A 80 6.00 13.21 -10.66
CA GLY A 80 5.54 13.20 -9.26
C GLY A 80 5.95 14.43 -8.46
N ASP A 81 6.42 15.51 -9.11
CA ASP A 81 7.02 16.67 -8.44
C ASP A 81 6.07 17.34 -7.44
N ILE A 82 4.80 17.44 -7.83
CA ILE A 82 3.70 17.98 -7.02
C ILE A 82 2.72 16.85 -6.64
N ALA A 83 2.43 15.91 -7.55
CA ALA A 83 1.41 14.87 -7.36
C ALA A 83 0.05 15.49 -6.94
N VAL A 84 -0.54 15.07 -5.81
CA VAL A 84 -1.74 15.72 -5.22
C VAL A 84 -1.39 16.70 -4.11
N ASP A 85 -0.10 16.99 -3.93
CA ASP A 85 0.48 17.89 -2.93
C ASP A 85 0.17 17.46 -1.48
N HIS A 86 0.10 16.16 -1.23
CA HIS A 86 -0.17 15.62 0.11
C HIS A 86 0.89 16.05 1.13
N TYR A 87 2.12 16.36 0.70
CA TYR A 87 3.16 16.86 1.61
C TYR A 87 2.73 18.13 2.35
N ASN A 88 2.10 19.07 1.63
CA ASN A 88 1.64 20.34 2.18
C ASN A 88 0.18 20.29 2.66
N ARG A 89 -0.63 19.40 2.07
CA ARG A 89 -2.09 19.35 2.24
C ARG A 89 -2.60 18.15 3.04
N TYR A 90 -1.71 17.47 3.77
CA TYR A 90 -2.10 16.26 4.49
C TYR A 90 -3.20 16.52 5.51
N LEU A 91 -3.27 17.69 6.15
CA LEU A 91 -4.32 17.99 7.15
C LEU A 91 -5.73 17.96 6.52
N GLU A 92 -5.89 18.52 5.33
CA GLU A 92 -7.14 18.48 4.58
C GLU A 92 -7.50 17.04 4.16
N ASP A 93 -6.50 16.26 3.72
CA ASP A 93 -6.71 14.86 3.35
C ASP A 93 -7.13 14.01 4.57
N LEU A 94 -6.59 14.32 5.75
CA LEU A 94 -6.98 13.68 7.00
C LEU A 94 -8.42 14.02 7.40
N ASP A 95 -8.85 15.27 7.20
CA ASP A 95 -10.23 15.69 7.46
C ASP A 95 -11.21 14.98 6.51
N LEU A 96 -10.83 14.80 5.24
CA LEU A 96 -11.62 14.01 4.29
C LEU A 96 -11.74 12.54 4.70
N MET A 97 -10.67 11.93 5.22
CA MET A 97 -10.72 10.56 5.74
C MET A 97 -11.65 10.45 6.96
N SER A 98 -11.59 11.42 7.88
CA SER A 98 -12.52 11.48 9.00
C SER A 98 -13.97 11.65 8.54
N TYR A 99 -14.22 12.52 7.56
CA TYR A 99 -15.56 12.71 6.98
C TYR A 99 -16.09 11.41 6.33
N LEU A 100 -15.22 10.66 5.65
CA LEU A 100 -15.57 9.35 5.07
C LEU A 100 -15.89 8.28 6.14
N GLY A 101 -15.43 8.48 7.38
CA GLY A 101 -15.65 7.54 8.49
C GLY A 101 -14.75 6.31 8.44
N VAL A 102 -13.61 6.37 7.75
CA VAL A 102 -12.60 5.30 7.78
C VAL A 102 -11.81 5.34 9.08
N ASN A 103 -11.32 4.18 9.53
CA ASN A 103 -10.61 4.03 10.81
C ASN A 103 -9.16 3.54 10.64
N SER A 104 -8.69 3.41 9.40
CA SER A 104 -7.31 3.08 9.08
C SER A 104 -6.84 3.79 7.82
N TYR A 105 -5.54 4.11 7.75
CA TYR A 105 -4.92 4.69 6.57
C TYR A 105 -3.58 4.02 6.31
N ARG A 106 -3.45 3.44 5.11
CA ARG A 106 -2.19 2.88 4.63
C ARG A 106 -1.43 3.92 3.82
N PHE A 107 -0.21 4.25 4.20
CA PHE A 107 0.68 5.11 3.41
C PHE A 107 2.09 4.55 3.38
N SER A 108 2.95 5.07 2.50
CA SER A 108 4.38 4.71 2.50
C SER A 108 5.27 5.87 2.89
N ILE A 109 6.41 5.56 3.50
CA ILE A 109 7.45 6.55 3.78
C ILE A 109 8.38 6.64 2.57
N SER A 110 8.69 7.87 2.14
CA SER A 110 9.72 8.17 1.15
C SER A 110 11.11 7.96 1.74
N TRP A 111 11.78 6.89 1.34
CA TRP A 111 13.12 6.57 1.81
C TRP A 111 14.10 7.73 1.53
N ALA A 112 14.08 8.31 0.33
CA ALA A 112 14.94 9.44 -0.02
C ALA A 112 14.62 10.73 0.77
N ARG A 113 13.43 10.83 1.37
CA ARG A 113 13.07 11.95 2.27
C ARG A 113 13.67 11.75 3.67
N ILE A 114 13.75 10.51 4.17
CA ILE A 114 14.33 10.19 5.48
C ILE A 114 15.87 10.08 5.43
N LEU A 115 16.38 9.43 4.39
CA LEU A 115 17.81 9.18 4.16
C LEU A 115 18.19 9.57 2.73
N PRO A 116 18.42 10.86 2.45
CA PRO A 116 18.74 11.36 1.12
C PRO A 116 19.93 10.67 0.46
N LYS A 117 20.93 10.27 1.27
CA LYS A 117 22.14 9.55 0.81
C LYS A 117 22.19 8.10 1.29
N GLY A 118 21.05 7.47 1.57
CA GLY A 118 21.01 6.17 2.24
C GLY A 118 21.72 6.20 3.59
N ARG A 119 22.44 5.12 3.96
CA ARG A 119 23.21 5.09 5.22
C ARG A 119 24.52 5.90 5.19
N PHE A 120 24.86 6.51 4.05
CA PHE A 120 26.11 7.26 3.86
C PHE A 120 25.99 8.75 4.19
N GLY A 121 24.82 9.18 4.67
CA GLY A 121 24.56 10.55 5.08
C GLY A 121 23.90 10.62 6.44
N VAL A 122 23.39 11.81 6.76
CA VAL A 122 22.63 12.05 7.98
C VAL A 122 21.13 11.81 7.73
N VAL A 123 20.42 11.44 8.80
CA VAL A 123 18.96 11.41 8.79
C VAL A 123 18.44 12.83 8.57
N ASN A 124 17.52 12.99 7.63
CA ASN A 124 16.87 14.28 7.40
C ASN A 124 15.75 14.48 8.42
N GLN A 125 15.97 15.37 9.39
CA GLN A 125 15.02 15.61 10.47
C GLN A 125 13.70 16.20 9.97
N ALA A 126 13.69 17.07 8.95
CA ALA A 126 12.46 17.61 8.40
C ALA A 126 11.57 16.51 7.79
N GLY A 127 12.18 15.50 7.16
CA GLY A 127 11.47 14.30 6.71
C GLY A 127 10.86 13.50 7.86
N ILE A 128 11.57 13.36 8.98
CA ILE A 128 11.04 12.72 10.20
C ILE A 128 9.86 13.52 10.77
N ASP A 129 9.99 14.83 10.83
CA ASP A 129 8.97 15.73 11.38
C ASP A 129 7.69 15.70 10.54
N HIS A 130 7.80 15.66 9.20
CA HIS A 130 6.65 15.48 8.31
C HIS A 130 5.84 14.23 8.63
N TYR A 131 6.48 13.04 8.69
CA TYR A 131 5.75 11.81 9.01
C TYR A 131 5.26 11.76 10.45
N ASN A 132 5.99 12.37 11.40
CA ASN A 132 5.50 12.53 12.77
C ASN A 132 4.20 13.33 12.81
N ASN A 133 4.13 14.43 12.08
CA ASN A 133 2.94 15.27 12.01
C ASN A 133 1.77 14.55 11.34
N LEU A 134 2.02 13.81 10.25
CA LEU A 134 1.02 12.96 9.60
C LEU A 134 0.48 11.89 10.55
N ILE A 135 1.37 11.15 11.22
CA ILE A 135 1.00 10.08 12.17
C ILE A 135 0.20 10.66 13.35
N ASN A 136 0.64 11.79 13.90
CA ASN A 136 -0.08 12.45 14.98
C ASN A 136 -1.47 12.92 14.54
N GLY A 137 -1.58 13.50 13.35
CA GLY A 137 -2.86 13.94 12.77
C GLY A 137 -3.84 12.79 12.55
N LEU A 138 -3.36 11.63 12.11
CA LEU A 138 -4.15 10.40 11.96
C LEU A 138 -4.70 9.92 13.31
N LEU A 139 -3.82 9.81 14.30
CA LEU A 139 -4.18 9.30 15.62
C LEU A 139 -5.15 10.23 16.36
N GLN A 140 -5.00 11.55 16.22
CA GLN A 140 -5.96 12.53 16.77
C GLN A 140 -7.37 12.35 16.20
N ARG A 141 -7.48 11.81 14.98
CA ARG A 141 -8.74 11.51 14.30
C ARG A 141 -9.23 10.07 14.51
N GLY A 142 -8.55 9.29 15.35
CA GLY A 142 -8.87 7.88 15.58
C GLY A 142 -8.57 6.95 14.39
N ILE A 143 -7.73 7.40 13.43
CA ILE A 143 -7.36 6.64 12.24
C ILE A 143 -6.04 5.92 12.51
N GLN A 144 -6.02 4.60 12.36
CA GLN A 144 -4.84 3.78 12.61
C GLN A 144 -3.85 3.83 11.43
N PRO A 145 -2.56 4.16 11.66
CA PRO A 145 -1.56 4.21 10.60
C PRO A 145 -1.04 2.81 10.23
N PHE A 146 -1.12 2.47 8.94
CA PHE A 146 -0.53 1.28 8.32
C PHE A 146 0.64 1.71 7.42
N VAL A 147 1.87 1.52 7.89
CA VAL A 147 3.04 2.12 7.22
C VAL A 147 3.75 1.11 6.34
N THR A 148 3.91 1.46 5.06
CA THR A 148 4.73 0.73 4.09
C THR A 148 6.13 1.35 4.01
N LEU A 149 7.19 0.58 4.26
CA LEU A 149 8.56 1.08 4.24
C LEU A 149 9.05 1.39 2.81
N VAL A 150 8.81 0.48 1.85
CA VAL A 150 9.17 0.68 0.45
C VAL A 150 7.98 0.39 -0.46
N HIS A 151 7.64 1.40 -1.28
CA HIS A 151 6.63 1.31 -2.32
C HIS A 151 7.25 1.70 -3.67
N TYR A 152 8.14 0.83 -4.17
CA TYR A 152 8.91 0.98 -5.43
C TYR A 152 9.93 2.13 -5.48
N VAL A 153 9.92 3.01 -4.48
CA VAL A 153 10.74 4.21 -4.42
C VAL A 153 11.94 3.99 -3.52
N ILE A 154 13.13 4.25 -4.03
CA ILE A 154 14.42 4.16 -3.32
C ILE A 154 15.26 5.40 -3.61
N PRO A 155 16.20 5.81 -2.74
CA PRO A 155 17.11 6.91 -3.05
C PRO A 155 17.92 6.63 -4.31
N GLN A 156 17.97 7.59 -5.24
CA GLN A 156 18.75 7.47 -6.47
C GLN A 156 20.23 7.23 -6.15
N GLU A 157 20.72 7.81 -5.04
CA GLU A 157 22.06 7.58 -4.50
C GLU A 157 22.43 6.09 -4.43
N LEU A 158 21.49 5.20 -4.09
CA LEU A 158 21.76 3.77 -3.97
C LEU A 158 21.82 3.07 -5.34
N GLU A 159 21.05 3.57 -6.31
CA GLU A 159 21.13 3.12 -7.70
C GLU A 159 22.49 3.53 -8.30
N ASP A 160 22.92 4.77 -8.07
CA ASP A 160 24.19 5.30 -8.60
C ASP A 160 25.41 4.61 -7.98
N ARG A 161 25.39 4.32 -6.68
CA ARG A 161 26.53 3.73 -5.98
C ARG A 161 26.78 2.28 -6.35
N TYR A 162 25.73 1.47 -6.41
CA TYR A 162 25.87 0.03 -6.52
C TYR A 162 24.69 -0.66 -7.20
N ARG A 163 23.83 0.07 -7.92
CA ARG A 163 22.66 -0.46 -8.64
C ARG A 163 21.61 -1.08 -7.73
N ALA A 164 21.47 -0.51 -6.54
CA ALA A 164 20.43 -0.82 -5.55
C ALA A 164 20.08 -2.30 -5.43
N TRP A 165 18.89 -2.72 -5.89
CA TRP A 165 18.37 -4.08 -5.74
C TRP A 165 19.21 -5.14 -6.47
N LEU A 166 20.09 -4.76 -7.39
CA LEU A 166 21.01 -5.69 -8.05
C LEU A 166 22.28 -5.96 -7.24
N SER A 167 22.45 -5.33 -6.08
CA SER A 167 23.59 -5.53 -5.19
C SER A 167 23.13 -5.99 -3.79
N PRO A 168 23.84 -6.95 -3.18
CA PRO A 168 23.54 -7.37 -1.81
C PRO A 168 23.77 -6.26 -0.76
N GLN A 169 24.48 -5.18 -1.10
CA GLN A 169 24.69 -4.04 -0.20
C GLN A 169 23.37 -3.36 0.22
N ILE A 170 22.34 -3.40 -0.64
CA ILE A 170 21.03 -2.81 -0.36
C ILE A 170 20.36 -3.40 0.88
N GLN A 171 20.71 -4.64 1.25
CA GLN A 171 20.15 -5.33 2.41
C GLN A 171 20.49 -4.61 3.71
N GLU A 172 21.72 -4.12 3.83
CA GLU A 172 22.17 -3.37 5.00
C GLU A 172 21.61 -1.94 5.00
N ASP A 173 21.55 -1.30 3.84
CA ASP A 173 20.91 0.02 3.68
C ASP A 173 19.42 -0.02 4.05
N PHE A 174 18.68 -1.04 3.59
CA PHE A 174 17.27 -1.22 3.93
C PHE A 174 17.09 -1.54 5.42
N ARG A 175 17.96 -2.37 6.00
CA ARG A 175 17.94 -2.67 7.45
C ARG A 175 18.14 -1.41 8.27
N TYR A 176 19.09 -0.55 7.89
CA TYR A 176 19.35 0.73 8.55
C TYR A 176 18.16 1.69 8.41
N TYR A 177 17.61 1.83 7.21
CA TYR A 177 16.40 2.64 6.96
C TYR A 177 15.22 2.18 7.82
N ALA A 178 14.93 0.87 7.82
CA ALA A 178 13.89 0.30 8.66
C ALA A 178 14.14 0.59 10.15
N GLN A 179 15.40 0.51 10.61
CA GLN A 179 15.78 0.87 11.98
C GLN A 179 15.42 2.31 12.33
N VAL A 180 15.72 3.26 11.43
CA VAL A 180 15.39 4.69 11.62
C VAL A 180 13.89 4.88 11.71
N CYS A 181 13.11 4.26 10.82
CA CYS A 181 11.65 4.33 10.84
C CYS A 181 11.07 3.72 12.14
N PHE A 182 11.52 2.53 12.55
CA PHE A 182 11.03 1.89 13.77
C PHE A 182 11.37 2.71 15.02
N ARG A 183 12.57 3.30 15.08
CA ARG A 183 12.98 4.15 16.20
C ARG A 183 12.16 5.44 16.28
N SER A 184 11.84 6.02 15.12
CA SER A 184 11.22 7.35 15.06
C SER A 184 9.69 7.31 15.19
N PHE A 185 9.07 6.22 14.73
CA PHE A 185 7.61 6.12 14.60
C PHE A 185 6.98 4.92 15.31
N GLY A 186 7.79 3.94 15.76
CA GLY A 186 7.28 2.67 16.32
C GLY A 186 6.54 2.81 17.66
N ASP A 187 6.70 3.94 18.36
CA ASP A 187 5.93 4.29 19.55
C ASP A 187 4.43 4.47 19.23
N ARG A 188 4.10 4.90 18.00
CA ARG A 188 2.74 5.17 17.53
C ARG A 188 2.26 4.22 16.43
N VAL A 189 3.14 3.80 15.53
CA VAL A 189 2.81 2.91 14.40
C VAL A 189 2.88 1.44 14.82
N LYS A 190 1.74 0.75 14.73
CA LYS A 190 1.59 -0.66 15.10
C LYS A 190 1.34 -1.61 13.93
N HIS A 191 1.32 -1.11 12.70
CA HIS A 191 1.13 -1.95 11.52
C HIS A 191 2.17 -1.58 10.47
N TRP A 192 3.09 -2.51 10.23
CA TRP A 192 4.22 -2.32 9.32
C TRP A 192 4.12 -3.28 8.13
N VAL A 193 4.33 -2.73 6.94
CA VAL A 193 4.51 -3.43 5.67
C VAL A 193 5.91 -3.12 5.18
N THR A 194 6.71 -4.14 4.89
CA THR A 194 8.10 -3.91 4.42
C THR A 194 8.13 -3.46 2.97
N PHE A 195 7.47 -4.22 2.09
CA PHE A 195 7.42 -3.97 0.65
C PHE A 195 5.98 -3.98 0.15
N ASN A 196 5.65 -3.05 -0.74
CA ASN A 196 4.51 -3.18 -1.63
C ASN A 196 4.92 -4.02 -2.85
N GLU A 197 4.15 -5.07 -3.17
CA GLU A 197 4.20 -5.83 -4.44
C GLU A 197 5.63 -6.07 -5.01
N PRO A 198 6.56 -6.69 -4.26
CA PRO A 198 7.94 -6.85 -4.70
C PRO A 198 8.08 -7.67 -6.00
N ASN A 199 7.15 -8.59 -6.26
CA ASN A 199 7.08 -9.36 -7.50
C ASN A 199 6.79 -8.46 -8.71
N VAL A 200 5.86 -7.52 -8.58
CA VAL A 200 5.52 -6.57 -9.64
C VAL A 200 6.66 -5.57 -9.82
N ALA A 201 7.26 -5.08 -8.73
CA ALA A 201 8.43 -4.21 -8.78
C ALA A 201 9.57 -4.86 -9.57
N ALA A 202 9.94 -6.10 -9.24
CA ALA A 202 11.04 -6.80 -9.89
C ALA A 202 10.78 -7.01 -11.40
N ILE A 203 9.56 -7.42 -11.77
CA ILE A 203 9.20 -7.65 -13.18
C ILE A 203 9.20 -6.32 -13.96
N ARG A 204 8.53 -5.29 -13.45
CA ARG A 204 8.41 -4.01 -14.17
C ARG A 204 9.75 -3.31 -14.34
N SER A 205 10.63 -3.43 -13.35
CA SER A 205 11.89 -2.66 -13.29
C SER A 205 13.05 -3.36 -14.00
N TYR A 206 13.08 -4.71 -13.96
CA TYR A 206 14.22 -5.50 -14.45
C TYR A 206 13.88 -6.52 -15.53
N ARG A 207 12.59 -6.71 -15.86
CA ARG A 207 12.17 -7.62 -16.96
C ARG A 207 11.58 -6.88 -18.14
N SER A 208 10.53 -6.09 -17.92
CA SER A 208 9.89 -5.30 -18.99
C SER A 208 10.44 -3.89 -19.10
N GLY A 209 11.18 -3.43 -18.07
CA GLY A 209 11.81 -2.11 -18.04
C GLY A 209 10.85 -0.93 -18.23
N ILE A 210 9.62 -1.03 -17.72
CA ILE A 210 8.60 0.04 -17.80
C ILE A 210 8.53 0.88 -16.51
N SER A 211 9.48 0.68 -15.61
CA SER A 211 9.59 1.34 -14.32
C SER A 211 11.06 1.44 -13.95
N PRO A 212 11.47 2.43 -13.14
CA PRO A 212 12.87 2.61 -12.78
C PRO A 212 13.47 1.35 -12.13
N PRO A 213 14.71 0.94 -12.47
CA PRO A 213 15.67 1.68 -13.29
C PRO A 213 15.60 1.38 -14.80
N SER A 214 14.46 0.88 -15.29
CA SER A 214 14.19 0.68 -16.72
C SER A 214 15.15 -0.30 -17.40
N ARG A 215 15.34 -1.46 -16.79
CA ARG A 215 16.29 -2.47 -17.26
C ARG A 215 15.58 -3.66 -17.87
N CYS A 216 16.02 -4.06 -19.06
CA CYS A 216 15.50 -5.23 -19.77
C CYS A 216 16.43 -5.65 -20.91
N SER A 217 16.31 -6.90 -21.34
CA SER A 217 16.86 -7.37 -22.62
C SER A 217 15.99 -6.84 -23.77
N GLY A 218 16.59 -6.58 -24.94
CA GLY A 218 15.89 -5.96 -26.08
C GLY A 218 14.65 -6.71 -26.59
N SER A 219 14.55 -8.02 -26.35
CA SER A 219 13.36 -8.82 -26.69
C SER A 219 12.14 -8.56 -25.79
N PHE A 220 12.32 -7.90 -24.65
CA PHE A 220 11.25 -7.63 -23.67
C PHE A 220 10.83 -6.16 -23.61
N GLY A 221 11.67 -5.24 -24.09
CA GLY A 221 11.39 -3.80 -24.07
C GLY A 221 12.52 -2.98 -24.68
N ASN A 222 12.30 -1.67 -24.77
CA ASN A 222 13.25 -0.73 -25.37
C ASN A 222 14.24 -0.19 -24.31
N CYS A 223 14.97 -1.08 -23.64
CA CYS A 223 15.96 -0.69 -22.65
C CYS A 223 17.37 -0.71 -23.25
N SER A 224 18.20 0.26 -22.85
CA SER A 224 19.61 0.31 -23.29
C SER A 224 20.49 -0.75 -22.62
N HIS A 225 20.08 -1.23 -21.45
CA HIS A 225 20.81 -2.21 -20.64
C HIS A 225 19.85 -3.08 -19.82
N GLY A 226 20.31 -4.26 -19.42
CA GLY A 226 19.58 -5.16 -18.55
C GLY A 226 19.73 -6.61 -18.99
N ASP A 227 19.29 -7.50 -18.12
CA ASP A 227 19.13 -8.91 -18.45
C ASP A 227 17.82 -9.42 -17.82
N SER A 228 16.79 -9.51 -18.65
CA SER A 228 15.44 -9.91 -18.27
C SER A 228 15.35 -11.34 -17.77
N GLU A 229 16.37 -12.17 -17.97
CA GLU A 229 16.42 -13.56 -17.50
C GLU A 229 17.14 -13.72 -16.15
N THR A 230 17.92 -12.73 -15.72
CA THR A 230 18.71 -12.81 -14.47
C THR A 230 18.38 -11.71 -13.47
N GLU A 231 18.33 -10.45 -13.91
CA GLU A 231 18.18 -9.29 -13.02
C GLU A 231 16.89 -9.30 -12.18
N PRO A 232 15.71 -9.73 -12.69
CA PRO A 232 14.50 -9.83 -11.86
C PRO A 232 14.67 -10.77 -10.66
N PHE A 233 15.42 -11.86 -10.82
CA PHE A 233 15.65 -12.83 -9.74
C PHE A 233 16.66 -12.30 -8.73
N ILE A 234 17.70 -11.60 -9.17
CA ILE A 234 18.68 -10.95 -8.29
C ILE A 234 17.97 -9.89 -7.44
N ALA A 235 17.16 -9.03 -8.08
CA ALA A 235 16.38 -8.00 -7.40
C ALA A 235 15.41 -8.61 -6.37
N ALA A 236 14.61 -9.59 -6.78
CA ALA A 236 13.68 -10.28 -5.88
C ALA A 236 14.42 -10.94 -4.70
N HIS A 237 15.56 -11.58 -4.94
CA HIS A 237 16.37 -12.19 -3.90
C HIS A 237 16.83 -11.17 -2.85
N ASN A 238 17.36 -10.02 -3.29
CA ASN A 238 17.78 -8.96 -2.39
C ASN A 238 16.60 -8.31 -1.65
N MET A 239 15.44 -8.15 -2.29
CA MET A 239 14.22 -7.67 -1.61
C MET A 239 13.77 -8.64 -0.51
N ILE A 240 13.78 -9.96 -0.76
CA ILE A 240 13.44 -11.00 0.23
C ILE A 240 14.41 -10.97 1.41
N LEU A 241 15.72 -10.89 1.17
CA LEU A 241 16.72 -10.83 2.23
C LEU A 241 16.62 -9.54 3.04
N SER A 242 16.35 -8.41 2.37
CA SER A 242 16.10 -7.12 3.00
C SER A 242 14.85 -7.18 3.91
N HIS A 243 13.76 -7.80 3.43
CA HIS A 243 12.57 -8.08 4.23
C HIS A 243 12.93 -8.89 5.49
N ALA A 244 13.63 -10.00 5.32
CA ALA A 244 14.02 -10.86 6.44
C ALA A 244 14.89 -10.12 7.47
N ALA A 245 15.82 -9.29 7.00
CA ALA A 245 16.67 -8.47 7.87
C ALA A 245 15.86 -7.45 8.69
N ALA A 246 14.93 -6.73 8.05
CA ALA A 246 14.07 -5.77 8.74
C ALA A 246 13.09 -6.44 9.72
N VAL A 247 12.49 -7.58 9.35
CA VAL A 247 11.61 -8.35 10.24
C VAL A 247 12.39 -8.89 11.43
N ASN A 248 13.58 -9.46 11.22
CA ASN A 248 14.42 -9.94 12.30
C ASN A 248 14.80 -8.80 13.27
N LEU A 249 15.18 -7.65 12.74
CA LEU A 249 15.46 -6.44 13.53
C LEU A 249 14.23 -6.00 14.34
N TYR A 250 13.06 -5.94 13.70
CA TYR A 250 11.81 -5.57 14.37
C TYR A 250 11.51 -6.51 15.54
N ARG A 251 11.52 -7.82 15.29
CA ARG A 251 11.20 -8.84 16.31
C ARG A 251 12.14 -8.82 17.50
N THR A 252 13.43 -8.69 17.24
CA THR A 252 14.48 -8.79 18.28
C THR A 252 14.64 -7.52 19.09
N LYS A 253 14.30 -6.34 18.54
CA LYS A 253 14.58 -5.04 19.19
C LYS A 253 13.34 -4.18 19.46
N TYR A 254 12.27 -4.30 18.67
CA TYR A 254 11.13 -3.37 18.69
C TYR A 254 9.78 -4.04 18.96
N GLN A 255 9.64 -5.36 18.73
CA GLN A 255 8.40 -6.09 19.00
C GLN A 255 8.22 -6.42 20.48
N VAL A 256 9.31 -6.56 21.24
CA VAL A 256 9.26 -6.78 22.70
C VAL A 256 8.53 -5.63 23.42
N THR A 257 8.49 -4.44 22.81
CA THR A 257 7.73 -3.28 23.30
C THR A 257 6.38 -3.08 22.61
N ASN A 258 6.07 -3.76 21.49
CA ASN A 258 4.87 -3.53 20.68
C ASN A 258 4.42 -4.79 19.90
N TYR A 259 3.23 -5.33 20.22
CA TYR A 259 2.60 -6.40 19.43
C TYR A 259 2.27 -5.90 18.02
N VAL A 260 2.98 -6.40 16.99
CA VAL A 260 2.73 -6.06 15.57
C VAL A 260 2.92 -7.28 14.67
N GLN A 261 2.02 -7.45 13.70
CA GLN A 261 2.09 -8.40 12.60
C GLN A 261 2.72 -7.73 11.36
N PRO A 262 3.78 -8.30 10.75
CA PRO A 262 4.21 -7.88 9.42
C PRO A 262 3.18 -8.33 8.39
N ILE A 263 2.56 -7.38 7.70
CA ILE A 263 1.58 -7.67 6.63
C ILE A 263 2.31 -7.66 5.29
N LEU A 264 2.14 -8.73 4.52
CA LEU A 264 2.49 -8.79 3.09
C LEU A 264 1.19 -8.56 2.30
N LEU A 265 1.20 -7.68 1.29
CA LEU A 265 0.06 -7.56 0.37
C LEU A 265 0.20 -8.60 -0.74
N GLU A 266 -0.82 -9.45 -0.90
CA GLU A 266 -0.95 -10.43 -1.98
C GLU A 266 -1.88 -9.91 -3.10
N ARG A 267 -1.65 -10.35 -4.34
CA ARG A 267 -2.57 -10.14 -5.46
C ARG A 267 -3.24 -11.47 -5.83
N TRP A 268 -4.54 -11.58 -5.60
CA TRP A 268 -5.35 -12.73 -6.02
C TRP A 268 -5.59 -12.70 -7.55
N HIS A 269 -5.52 -13.87 -8.20
CA HIS A 269 -5.86 -14.03 -9.62
C HIS A 269 -7.08 -14.95 -9.77
N GLU A 270 -8.11 -14.46 -10.45
CA GLU A 270 -9.30 -15.22 -10.84
C GLU A 270 -9.13 -15.82 -12.24
N ILE A 271 -9.71 -17.00 -12.45
CA ILE A 271 -9.61 -17.77 -13.70
C ILE A 271 -10.62 -17.19 -14.70
N THR A 272 -10.18 -16.57 -15.79
CA THR A 272 -11.06 -16.24 -16.91
C THR A 272 -11.40 -17.49 -17.70
N ARG A 273 -12.53 -18.15 -17.38
CA ARG A 273 -13.12 -19.16 -18.27
C ARG A 273 -13.75 -18.44 -19.47
N ARG A 274 -13.03 -18.34 -20.59
CA ARG A 274 -13.67 -18.21 -21.90
C ARG A 274 -13.44 -19.50 -22.68
N GLY A 275 -14.47 -20.35 -22.64
CA GLY A 275 -14.82 -21.31 -23.67
C GLY A 275 -13.72 -22.23 -24.23
N TYR A 276 -13.24 -23.19 -23.44
CA TYR A 276 -12.68 -24.43 -23.97
C TYR A 276 -13.10 -25.60 -23.06
N PRO A 277 -13.76 -26.65 -23.58
CA PRO A 277 -14.06 -27.83 -22.80
C PRO A 277 -12.79 -28.68 -22.67
N THR A 278 -12.51 -29.12 -21.44
CA THR A 278 -11.57 -30.19 -21.07
C THR A 278 -10.09 -30.00 -21.44
N GLU A 279 -9.34 -29.12 -20.76
CA GLU A 279 -7.87 -29.24 -20.73
C GLU A 279 -7.30 -28.99 -19.33
N SER A 280 -6.44 -29.91 -18.90
CA SER A 280 -5.65 -29.81 -17.65
C SER A 280 -4.52 -28.77 -17.75
N GLU A 281 -4.20 -28.30 -18.95
CA GLU A 281 -3.09 -27.37 -19.21
C GLU A 281 -3.37 -25.92 -18.82
N PRO A 282 -4.54 -25.31 -19.10
CA PRO A 282 -4.89 -23.99 -18.57
C PRO A 282 -4.91 -23.96 -17.03
N ILE A 283 -5.35 -25.05 -16.39
CA ILE A 283 -5.32 -25.20 -14.92
C ILE A 283 -3.88 -25.30 -14.44
N ARG A 284 -3.05 -26.16 -15.06
CA ARG A 284 -1.61 -26.28 -14.73
C ARG A 284 -0.86 -24.97 -14.99
N CYS A 285 -1.22 -24.21 -16.02
CA CYS A 285 -0.64 -22.90 -16.32
C CYS A 285 -1.06 -21.88 -15.28
N ALA A 286 -2.34 -21.79 -14.92
CA ALA A 286 -2.81 -20.92 -13.85
C ALA A 286 -2.17 -21.27 -12.49
N GLU A 287 -2.02 -22.55 -12.18
CA GLU A 287 -1.31 -23.04 -11.00
C GLU A 287 0.19 -22.73 -11.06
N ARG A 288 0.83 -22.86 -12.23
CA ARG A 288 2.26 -22.52 -12.41
C ARG A 288 2.48 -21.02 -12.26
N THR A 289 1.61 -20.18 -12.84
CA THR A 289 1.64 -18.72 -12.68
C THR A 289 1.41 -18.33 -11.23
N ARG A 290 0.43 -18.95 -10.55
CA ARG A 290 0.18 -18.74 -9.12
C ARG A 290 1.37 -19.17 -8.28
N ARG A 291 1.98 -20.34 -8.56
CA ARG A 291 3.18 -20.83 -7.88
C ARG A 291 4.38 -19.94 -8.12
N GLN A 292 4.57 -19.38 -9.32
CA GLN A 292 5.66 -18.46 -9.60
C GLN A 292 5.50 -17.14 -8.82
N HIS A 293 4.30 -16.58 -8.79
CA HIS A 293 4.00 -15.42 -7.95
C HIS A 293 4.26 -15.73 -6.47
N TRP A 294 3.60 -16.77 -5.95
CA TRP A 294 3.75 -17.23 -4.57
C TRP A 294 5.20 -17.55 -4.21
N ALA A 295 5.96 -18.22 -5.09
CA ALA A 295 7.35 -18.56 -4.82
C ALA A 295 8.28 -17.33 -4.82
N SER A 296 7.95 -16.29 -5.60
CA SER A 296 8.77 -15.08 -5.72
C SER A 296 8.59 -14.09 -4.57
N SER A 297 7.48 -14.14 -3.83
CA SER A 297 7.16 -13.20 -2.73
C SER A 297 6.86 -13.89 -1.40
N GLU A 298 6.08 -14.97 -1.41
CA GLU A 298 5.41 -15.49 -0.20
C GLU A 298 6.07 -16.76 0.36
N CYS A 299 6.42 -17.72 -0.50
CA CYS A 299 7.00 -19.01 -0.08
C CYS A 299 8.28 -18.86 0.78
N PRO A 300 9.23 -17.97 0.42
CA PRO A 300 10.43 -17.74 1.24
C PRO A 300 10.08 -17.14 2.61
N VAL A 301 9.10 -16.24 2.66
CA VAL A 301 8.64 -15.56 3.89
C VAL A 301 7.93 -16.56 4.80
N VAL A 302 6.99 -17.35 4.28
CA VAL A 302 6.25 -18.36 5.05
C VAL A 302 7.20 -19.42 5.60
N ARG A 303 8.15 -19.92 4.80
CA ARG A 303 9.16 -20.89 5.28
C ARG A 303 10.07 -20.29 6.35
N THR A 304 10.46 -19.03 6.20
CA THR A 304 11.26 -18.30 7.19
C THR A 304 10.48 -18.14 8.50
N HIS A 305 9.22 -17.68 8.43
CA HIS A 305 8.33 -17.57 9.59
C HIS A 305 8.13 -18.91 10.32
N GLN A 306 7.89 -20.01 9.58
CA GLN A 306 7.73 -21.34 10.17
C GLN A 306 9.00 -21.86 10.85
N ARG A 307 10.19 -21.60 10.27
CA ARG A 307 11.47 -21.96 10.89
C ARG A 307 11.74 -21.18 12.18
N PHE A 308 11.39 -19.89 12.21
CA PHE A 308 11.53 -19.08 13.42
C PHE A 308 10.54 -19.49 14.51
N HIS A 309 9.29 -19.81 14.16
CA HIS A 309 8.30 -20.26 15.15
C HIS A 309 8.67 -21.61 15.80
N ARG A 310 9.28 -22.53 15.05
CA ARG A 310 9.81 -23.79 15.61
C ARG A 310 10.99 -23.59 16.57
N ARG A 311 11.77 -22.51 16.41
CA ARG A 311 12.88 -22.19 17.33
C ARG A 311 12.42 -21.51 18.62
N SER A 312 11.31 -20.77 18.60
CA SER A 312 10.79 -20.07 19.79
C SER A 312 9.92 -20.95 20.70
N VAL A 313 9.43 -22.09 20.21
CA VAL A 313 8.63 -23.06 21.00
C VAL A 313 9.50 -24.23 21.50
N GLY A 314 10.78 -24.27 21.12
CA GLY A 314 11.75 -25.30 21.49
C GLY A 314 12.80 -24.87 22.49
N SER A 315 12.59 -23.77 23.22
CA SER A 315 13.44 -23.26 24.30
C SER A 315 12.61 -22.93 25.52
#